data_AF-A0A3M7RQI5-F1
#
_entry.id   AF-A0A3M7RQI5-F1
#
_cell.length_a   1.000
_cell.length_b   1.000
_cell.length_c   1.000
_cell.angle_alpha   90.00
_cell.angle_beta   90.00
_cell.angle_gamma   90.00
#
_symmetry.space_group_name_H-M   'P 1'
#
loop_
_entity.id
_entity.type
_entity.pdbx_description
1 polymer ?
#
loop_
_entity_poly.entity_id
_entity_poly.type
_entity_poly.pdbx_seq_one_letter_code
_entity_poly.pdbx_strand_id
1 'polypeptide(L)'
;MPDFYTIDNAPFNPEKLSQSLFAQVFHARDHWVVVSNYNPSYVVSDDGYYSWFLYDSMNNPKYYQNSIKPALKRLSGGSRFFNIINVKVSKQKGTKDCGLFALGYSLALAMDIDPGKLVFDQNKIRSEFSEIIKNQNLYLFPSAVKENHNPKFTSICVDLL
;
A
#
# COMPACT_ATOMS: atom_id res chain seq x y z
N MET A 1 19.24 12.77 -22.58
CA MET A 1 18.41 12.28 -21.47
C MET A 1 17.38 11.38 -22.14
N PRO A 2 17.37 10.05 -21.95
CA PRO A 2 16.64 9.20 -22.87
C PRO A 2 15.13 9.38 -22.66
N ASP A 3 14.46 9.52 -23.79
CA ASP A 3 13.04 9.76 -23.96
C ASP A 3 12.22 8.67 -23.27
N PHE A 4 11.25 9.07 -22.44
CA PHE A 4 10.23 8.16 -21.94
C PHE A 4 9.35 7.77 -23.13
N TYR A 5 9.65 6.63 -23.75
CA TYR A 5 8.73 6.00 -24.68
C TYR A 5 7.46 5.63 -23.91
N THR A 6 6.39 6.42 -24.07
CA THR A 6 5.04 5.90 -23.98
C THR A 6 4.92 4.86 -25.08
N ILE A 7 5.12 3.59 -24.73
CA ILE A 7 4.75 2.50 -25.61
C ILE A 7 3.23 2.57 -25.68
N ASP A 8 2.69 2.99 -26.81
CA ASP A 8 1.25 2.82 -27.07
C ASP A 8 0.93 1.33 -26.89
N ASN A 9 0.04 1.05 -25.93
CA ASN A 9 -0.33 -0.29 -25.42
C ASN A 9 0.57 -0.92 -24.35
N ALA A 10 1.46 -0.17 -23.68
CA ALA A 10 2.04 -0.66 -22.42
C ALA A 10 0.91 -0.95 -21.41
N PRO A 11 0.91 -2.12 -20.73
CA PRO A 11 -0.07 -2.44 -19.70
C PRO A 11 -0.01 -1.46 -18.51
N PHE A 12 1.08 -0.69 -18.40
CA PHE A 12 1.30 0.30 -17.37
C PHE A 12 1.41 1.70 -18.00
N ASN A 13 0.34 2.49 -17.91
CA ASN A 13 0.36 3.93 -18.22
C ASN A 13 0.17 4.69 -16.89
N PRO A 14 1.19 5.41 -16.38
CA PRO A 14 1.12 6.13 -15.11
C PRO A 14 0.06 7.25 -15.11
N GLU A 15 -0.29 7.82 -16.26
CA GLU A 15 -1.37 8.80 -16.39
C GLU A 15 -2.76 8.18 -16.27
N LYS A 16 -2.92 6.90 -16.64
CA LYS A 16 -4.17 6.14 -16.43
C LYS A 16 -4.32 5.69 -14.97
N LEU A 17 -3.21 5.42 -14.26
CA LEU A 17 -3.22 5.00 -12.86
C LEU A 17 -3.70 6.08 -11.89
N SER A 18 -3.49 7.35 -12.20
CA SER A 18 -4.07 8.44 -11.40
C SER A 18 -5.58 8.57 -11.56
N GLN A 19 -6.17 7.97 -12.61
CA GLN A 19 -7.59 8.05 -12.95
C GLN A 19 -8.41 6.82 -12.53
N SER A 20 -7.76 5.71 -12.16
CA SER A 20 -8.43 4.47 -11.74
C SER A 20 -8.14 4.13 -10.28
N LEU A 21 -9.09 3.49 -9.60
CA LEU A 21 -8.87 2.96 -8.26
C LEU A 21 -7.83 1.82 -8.32
N PHE A 22 -6.80 1.86 -7.49
CA PHE A 22 -5.80 0.81 -7.43
C PHE A 22 -5.37 0.49 -6.00
N ALA A 23 -5.00 -0.77 -5.78
CA ALA A 23 -4.19 -1.22 -4.66
C ALA A 23 -3.09 -2.12 -5.23
N GLN A 24 -1.83 -1.73 -5.06
CA GLN A 24 -0.68 -2.42 -5.65
C GLN A 24 0.28 -2.87 -4.57
N VAL A 25 0.59 -4.17 -4.57
CA VAL A 25 1.72 -4.72 -3.82
C VAL A 25 3.00 -4.29 -4.53
N PHE A 26 3.85 -3.58 -3.80
CA PHE A 26 5.09 -3.01 -4.29
C PHE A 26 6.29 -3.62 -3.58
N HIS A 27 7.28 -4.07 -4.35
CA HIS A 27 8.54 -4.58 -3.82
C HIS A 27 9.62 -3.51 -3.91
N ALA A 28 10.16 -3.11 -2.76
CA ALA A 28 11.31 -2.23 -2.65
C ALA A 28 12.45 -3.02 -2.02
N ARG A 29 13.52 -3.31 -2.77
CA ARG A 29 14.72 -4.07 -2.34
C ARG A 29 14.42 -5.46 -1.78
N ASP A 30 14.14 -5.56 -0.49
CA ASP A 30 13.93 -6.79 0.29
C ASP A 30 12.62 -6.73 1.09
N HIS A 31 11.78 -5.72 0.83
CA HIS A 31 10.58 -5.42 1.59
C HIS A 31 9.37 -5.22 0.69
N TRP A 32 8.23 -5.72 1.15
CA TRP A 32 6.96 -5.63 0.45
C TRP A 32 6.04 -4.67 1.18
N VAL A 33 5.44 -3.75 0.43
CA VAL A 33 4.48 -2.75 0.93
C VAL A 33 3.27 -2.69 0.01
N VAL A 34 2.20 -2.01 0.44
CA VAL A 34 1.06 -1.70 -0.43
C VAL A 34 0.97 -0.21 -0.64
N VAL A 35 0.76 0.17 -1.90
CA VAL A 35 0.46 1.54 -2.31
C VAL A 35 -0.92 1.54 -2.93
N SER A 36 -1.76 2.50 -2.56
CA SER A 36 -3.12 2.61 -3.09
C SER A 36 -3.50 4.08 -3.21
N ASN A 37 -4.33 4.45 -4.18
CA ASN A 37 -5.04 5.74 -4.15
C ASN A 37 -6.40 5.65 -3.44
N TYR A 38 -6.62 4.57 -2.68
CA TYR A 38 -7.85 4.30 -1.94
C TYR A 38 -7.58 4.01 -0.46
N ASN A 39 -8.42 4.58 0.40
CA ASN A 39 -8.56 4.16 1.79
C ASN A 39 -10.03 4.39 2.23
N PRO A 40 -10.77 3.35 2.66
CA PRO A 40 -12.19 3.46 3.02
C PRO A 40 -12.47 4.39 4.21
N SER A 41 -11.49 4.65 5.08
CA SER A 41 -11.64 5.55 6.24
C SER A 41 -11.14 6.97 5.96
N TYR A 42 -10.60 7.25 4.77
CA TYR A 42 -10.06 8.56 4.45
C TYR A 42 -11.12 9.43 3.78
N VAL A 43 -11.37 10.59 4.37
CA VAL A 43 -12.22 11.63 3.78
C VAL A 43 -11.31 12.54 2.95
N VAL A 44 -11.63 12.68 1.66
CA VAL A 44 -10.85 13.50 0.72
C VAL A 44 -10.76 14.94 1.23
N SER A 45 -9.54 15.47 1.33
CA SER A 45 -9.32 16.90 1.54
C SER A 45 -9.48 17.66 0.23
N ASP A 46 -10.14 18.82 0.28
CA ASP A 46 -10.35 19.70 -0.88
C ASP A 46 -9.10 20.55 -1.21
N ASP A 47 -7.92 20.01 -0.95
CA ASP A 47 -6.63 20.72 -1.06
C ASP A 47 -6.02 20.67 -2.47
N GLY A 48 -6.70 20.03 -3.43
CA GLY A 48 -6.27 19.91 -4.82
C GLY A 48 -5.15 18.89 -5.06
N TYR A 49 -4.74 18.11 -4.07
CA TYR A 49 -3.71 17.08 -4.20
C TYR A 49 -4.31 15.66 -4.28
N TYR A 50 -3.72 14.82 -5.14
CA TYR A 50 -4.02 13.39 -5.13
C TYR A 50 -3.33 12.73 -3.93
N SER A 51 -4.07 11.99 -3.11
CA SER A 51 -3.50 11.28 -1.96
C SER A 51 -3.27 9.81 -2.28
N TRP A 52 -2.05 9.34 -2.05
CA TRP A 52 -1.69 7.92 -2.09
C TRP A 52 -1.40 7.43 -0.68
N PHE A 53 -1.92 6.25 -0.35
CA PHE A 53 -1.77 5.60 0.93
C PHE A 53 -0.67 4.55 0.86
N LEU A 54 0.27 4.62 1.80
CA LEU A 54 1.30 3.61 2.00
C LEU A 54 0.95 2.76 3.24
N TYR A 55 0.91 1.44 3.04
CA TYR A 55 0.73 0.46 4.09
C TYR A 55 2.02 -0.36 4.24
N ASP A 56 2.73 -0.14 5.34
CA ASP A 56 4.03 -0.76 5.65
C ASP A 56 3.96 -1.50 7.01
N SER A 57 4.07 -2.83 6.98
CA SER A 57 4.07 -3.67 8.18
C SER A 57 5.30 -3.47 9.07
N MET A 58 6.40 -2.91 8.57
CA MET A 58 7.56 -2.56 9.40
C MET A 58 7.37 -1.22 10.12
N ASN A 59 6.45 -0.37 9.61
CA ASN A 59 6.21 0.99 10.08
C ASN A 59 7.53 1.76 10.29
N ASN A 60 8.45 1.70 9.31
CA ASN A 60 9.79 2.28 9.45
C ASN A 60 9.98 3.51 8.54
N PRO A 61 9.89 4.73 9.09
CA PRO A 61 10.03 5.96 8.31
C PRO A 61 11.35 6.10 7.54
N LYS A 62 12.46 5.56 8.07
CA LYS A 62 13.77 5.62 7.41
C LYS A 62 13.79 4.75 6.15
N TYR A 63 13.15 3.58 6.20
CA TYR A 63 13.06 2.69 5.05
C TYR A 63 12.22 3.31 3.93
N TYR A 64 11.12 3.96 4.31
CA TYR A 64 10.29 4.73 3.39
C TYR A 64 11.12 5.76 2.59
N GLN A 65 11.87 6.61 3.28
CA GLN A 65 12.65 7.68 2.63
C GLN A 65 13.71 7.12 1.67
N ASN A 66 14.41 6.05 2.08
CA ASN A 66 15.59 5.56 1.35
C ASN A 66 15.26 4.56 0.23
N SER A 67 14.14 3.85 0.33
CA SER A 67 13.84 2.72 -0.56
C SER A 67 12.50 2.83 -1.27
N ILE A 68 11.46 3.29 -0.58
CA ILE A 68 10.10 3.34 -1.13
C ILE A 68 9.87 4.63 -1.94
N LYS A 69 10.25 5.80 -1.40
CA LYS A 69 10.08 7.10 -2.07
C LYS A 69 10.72 7.14 -3.47
N PRO A 70 11.98 6.69 -3.69
CA PRO A 70 12.57 6.67 -5.02
C PRO A 70 11.83 5.75 -6.01
N ALA A 71 11.18 4.72 -5.50
CA ALA A 71 10.43 3.75 -6.28
C ALA A 71 9.07 4.32 -6.71
N LEU A 72 8.38 4.99 -5.79
CA LEU A 72 7.14 5.72 -6.06
C LEU A 72 7.34 6.86 -7.07
N LYS A 73 8.48 7.58 -7.02
CA LYS A 73 8.85 8.59 -8.02
C LYS A 73 8.87 8.03 -9.45
N ARG A 74 9.29 6.77 -9.61
CA ARG A 74 9.29 6.11 -10.93
C ARG A 74 7.88 5.70 -11.36
N LEU A 75 7.08 5.19 -10.42
CA LEU A 75 5.70 4.77 -10.69
C LEU A 75 4.81 5.92 -11.13
N SER A 76 5.03 7.13 -10.62
CA SER A 76 4.23 8.29 -11.00
C SER A 76 4.60 8.90 -12.35
N GLY A 77 5.58 8.35 -13.08
CA GLY A 77 6.00 8.87 -14.37
C GLY A 77 6.51 10.31 -14.33
N GLY A 78 6.96 10.80 -13.17
CA GLY A 78 7.31 12.21 -12.97
C GLY A 78 6.11 13.18 -12.94
N SER A 79 4.87 12.66 -12.94
CA SER A 79 3.63 13.44 -12.82
C SER A 79 3.48 14.09 -11.44
N ARG A 80 2.65 15.15 -11.44
CA ARG A 80 2.46 16.17 -10.39
C ARG A 80 2.11 15.61 -9.01
N PHE A 81 2.57 16.37 -8.02
CA PHE A 81 2.36 16.31 -6.57
C PHE A 81 1.23 15.36 -6.10
N PHE A 82 1.63 14.25 -5.47
CA PHE A 82 0.74 13.45 -4.66
C PHE A 82 1.23 13.41 -3.22
N ASN A 83 0.28 13.52 -2.30
CA ASN A 83 0.54 13.38 -0.88
C ASN A 83 0.67 11.90 -0.57
N ILE A 84 1.83 11.47 -0.09
CA ILE A 84 1.98 10.11 0.40
C ILE A 84 1.63 10.11 1.88
N ILE A 85 0.54 9.43 2.19
CA ILE A 85 0.00 9.26 3.52
C ILE A 85 0.42 7.90 4.04
N ASN A 86 1.25 7.89 5.08
CA ASN A 86 1.58 6.66 5.79
C ASN A 86 0.40 6.27 6.68
N VAL A 87 -0.20 5.12 6.41
CA VAL A 87 -1.30 4.57 7.20
C VAL A 87 -0.74 3.71 8.32
N LYS A 88 -1.16 3.98 9.55
CA LYS A 88 -0.72 3.18 10.72
C LYS A 88 -1.40 1.81 10.75
N VAL A 89 -0.72 0.81 10.21
CA VAL A 89 -1.17 -0.60 10.16
C VAL A 89 -0.57 -1.46 11.26
N SER A 90 -1.10 -2.68 11.43
CA SER A 90 -0.54 -3.68 12.35
C SER A 90 0.92 -4.00 12.03
N LYS A 91 1.82 -3.84 13.00
CA LYS A 91 3.24 -4.10 12.77
C LYS A 91 3.53 -5.60 12.76
N GLN A 92 4.32 -6.07 11.79
CA GLN A 92 4.85 -7.44 11.82
C GLN A 92 5.90 -7.62 12.93
N LYS A 93 5.99 -8.84 13.45
CA LYS A 93 7.07 -9.33 14.30
C LYS A 93 8.18 -9.91 13.43
N GLY A 94 9.42 -9.50 13.65
CA GLY A 94 10.56 -9.93 12.81
C GLY A 94 10.52 -9.36 11.39
N THR A 95 11.28 -9.95 10.47
CA THR A 95 11.57 -9.37 9.14
C THR A 95 11.01 -10.17 7.95
N LYS A 96 10.37 -11.32 8.19
CA LYS A 96 10.08 -12.30 7.13
C LYS A 96 8.66 -12.26 6.56
N ASP A 97 7.74 -11.58 7.22
CA ASP A 97 6.31 -11.68 6.87
C ASP A 97 5.77 -10.46 6.10
N CYS A 98 6.62 -9.53 5.67
CA CYS A 98 6.17 -8.31 4.98
C CYS A 98 5.34 -8.60 3.71
N GLY A 99 5.72 -9.64 2.95
CA GLY A 99 4.94 -10.08 1.80
C GLY A 99 3.53 -10.53 2.17
N LEU A 100 3.39 -11.29 3.25
CA LEU A 100 2.09 -11.77 3.72
C LEU A 100 1.24 -10.62 4.28
N PHE A 101 1.84 -9.71 5.05
CA PHE A 101 1.12 -8.52 5.51
C PHE A 101 0.67 -7.64 4.34
N ALA A 102 1.53 -7.44 3.32
CA ALA A 102 1.17 -6.67 2.13
C ALA A 102 0.00 -7.32 1.36
N LEU A 103 -0.02 -8.65 1.24
CA LEU A 103 -1.17 -9.37 0.67
C LEU A 103 -2.43 -9.18 1.53
N GLY A 104 -2.32 -9.29 2.85
CA GLY A 104 -3.43 -9.06 3.78
C GLY A 104 -4.02 -7.65 3.66
N TYR A 105 -3.18 -6.62 3.59
CA TYR A 105 -3.63 -5.24 3.38
C TYR A 105 -4.31 -5.05 2.03
N SER A 106 -3.74 -5.63 0.96
CA SER A 106 -4.32 -5.53 -0.39
C SER A 106 -5.69 -6.18 -0.46
N LEU A 107 -5.85 -7.34 0.18
CA LEU A 107 -7.13 -8.04 0.24
C LEU A 107 -8.16 -7.28 1.08
N ALA A 108 -7.75 -6.70 2.21
CA ALA A 108 -8.62 -5.84 3.00
C ALA A 108 -9.13 -4.65 2.16
N LEU A 109 -8.25 -3.96 1.43
CA LEU A 109 -8.65 -2.86 0.54
C LEU A 109 -9.62 -3.33 -0.56
N ALA A 110 -9.36 -4.49 -1.16
CA ALA A 110 -10.24 -5.08 -2.17
C ALA A 110 -11.63 -5.44 -1.62
N MET A 111 -11.73 -5.69 -0.31
CA MET A 111 -12.98 -5.98 0.41
C MET A 111 -13.60 -4.73 1.06
N ASP A 112 -13.13 -3.53 0.70
CA ASP A 112 -13.58 -2.27 1.28
C ASP A 112 -13.35 -2.12 2.79
N ILE A 113 -12.27 -2.73 3.29
CA ILE A 113 -11.88 -2.70 4.69
C ILE A 113 -10.57 -1.92 4.83
N ASP A 114 -10.58 -0.90 5.68
CA ASP A 114 -9.37 -0.13 6.01
C ASP A 114 -8.36 -1.02 6.77
N PRO A 115 -7.17 -1.29 6.20
CA PRO A 115 -6.12 -2.06 6.87
C PRO A 115 -5.70 -1.47 8.23
N GLY A 116 -5.87 -0.15 8.44
CA GLY A 116 -5.63 0.52 9.71
C GLY A 116 -6.50 -0.01 10.85
N LYS A 117 -7.68 -0.56 10.55
CA LYS A 117 -8.63 -1.14 11.52
C LYS A 117 -8.28 -2.57 11.91
N LEU A 118 -7.43 -3.26 11.15
CA LEU A 118 -7.12 -4.67 11.35
C LEU A 118 -5.88 -4.88 12.24
N VAL A 119 -5.90 -5.99 12.97
CA VAL A 119 -4.76 -6.59 13.65
C VAL A 119 -4.66 -8.04 13.21
N PHE A 120 -3.74 -8.34 12.30
CA PHE A 120 -3.54 -9.70 11.81
C PHE A 120 -2.94 -10.62 12.87
N ASP A 121 -3.45 -11.85 12.95
CA ASP A 121 -2.84 -12.93 13.72
C ASP A 121 -1.65 -13.52 12.95
N GLN A 122 -0.48 -12.96 13.20
CA GLN A 122 0.75 -13.38 12.52
C GLN A 122 1.15 -14.85 12.81
N ASN A 123 0.62 -15.47 13.86
CA ASN A 123 0.92 -16.88 14.10
C ASN A 123 0.18 -17.79 13.10
N LYS A 124 -0.92 -17.31 12.51
CA LYS A 124 -1.78 -18.08 11.59
C LYS A 124 -1.60 -17.70 10.13
N ILE A 125 -1.20 -16.46 9.83
CA ILE A 125 -1.09 -15.93 8.46
C ILE A 125 -0.36 -16.86 7.46
N ARG A 126 0.71 -17.54 7.88
CA ARG A 126 1.46 -18.47 7.01
C ARG A 126 0.68 -19.75 6.68
N SER A 127 0.06 -20.37 7.68
CA SER A 127 -0.74 -21.58 7.47
C SER A 127 -1.98 -21.25 6.65
N GLU A 128 -2.63 -20.13 6.95
CA GLU A 128 -3.82 -19.66 6.23
C GLU A 128 -3.52 -19.31 4.78
N PHE A 129 -2.41 -18.62 4.50
CA PHE A 129 -1.98 -18.41 3.12
C PHE A 129 -1.77 -19.72 2.37
N SER A 130 -1.19 -20.73 3.02
CA SER A 130 -1.01 -22.05 2.40
C SER A 130 -2.37 -22.69 2.05
N GLU A 131 -3.36 -22.57 2.92
CA GLU A 131 -4.72 -23.08 2.67
C GLU A 131 -5.43 -22.29 1.56
N ILE A 132 -5.30 -20.97 1.53
CA ILE A 132 -5.83 -20.13 0.44
C ILE A 132 -5.29 -20.58 -0.92
N ILE A 133 -3.98 -20.82 -1.01
CA ILE A 133 -3.34 -21.24 -2.27
C ILE A 133 -3.81 -22.65 -2.66
N LYS A 134 -3.88 -23.60 -1.72
CA LYS A 134 -4.36 -24.96 -2.00
C LYS A 134 -5.81 -24.98 -2.48
N ASN A 135 -6.67 -24.20 -1.82
CA ASN A 135 -8.11 -24.20 -2.06
C ASN A 135 -8.52 -23.20 -3.16
N GLN A 136 -7.58 -22.39 -3.67
CA GLN A 136 -7.80 -21.34 -4.66
C GLN A 136 -8.95 -20.39 -4.30
N ASN A 137 -9.13 -20.14 -3.01
CA ASN A 137 -10.21 -19.31 -2.48
C ASN A 137 -9.62 -18.18 -1.66
N LEU A 138 -9.72 -16.94 -2.17
CA LEU A 138 -9.21 -15.76 -1.50
C LEU A 138 -10.19 -15.28 -0.43
N TYR A 139 -9.72 -15.20 0.81
CA TYR A 139 -10.45 -14.60 1.93
C TYR A 139 -9.49 -13.87 2.87
N LEU A 140 -10.02 -12.91 3.63
CA LEU A 140 -9.24 -12.08 4.53
C LEU A 140 -8.49 -12.94 5.55
N PHE A 141 -7.19 -12.67 5.75
CA PHE A 141 -6.42 -13.37 6.78
C PHE A 141 -7.01 -13.16 8.19
N PRO A 142 -6.81 -14.13 9.11
CA PRO A 142 -7.30 -14.01 10.46
C PRO A 142 -6.85 -12.71 11.11
N SER A 143 -7.83 -11.94 11.58
CA SER A 143 -7.61 -10.63 12.15
C SER A 143 -8.67 -10.29 13.18
N ALA A 144 -8.29 -9.43 14.12
CA ALA A 144 -9.22 -8.73 15.00
C ALA A 144 -9.40 -7.29 14.51
N VAL A 145 -10.57 -6.70 14.79
CA VAL A 145 -10.85 -5.28 14.56
C VAL A 145 -10.42 -4.48 15.79
N LYS A 146 -9.74 -3.35 15.60
CA LYS A 146 -9.38 -2.44 16.69
C LYS A 146 -10.63 -1.74 17.21
N GLU A 147 -10.96 -1.96 18.47
CA GLU A 147 -11.99 -1.16 19.17
C GLU A 147 -11.54 0.32 19.23
N ASN A 148 -12.46 1.25 18.98
CA ASN A 148 -12.21 2.71 18.99
C ASN A 148 -11.10 3.18 18.03
N HIS A 149 -11.08 2.65 16.80
CA HIS A 149 -10.14 3.09 15.77
C HIS A 149 -10.38 4.55 15.34
N ASN A 150 -9.48 5.45 15.75
CA ASN A 150 -9.36 6.78 15.15
C ASN A 150 -8.20 6.75 14.13
N PRO A 151 -8.48 6.83 12.82
CA PRO A 151 -7.44 6.66 11.81
C PRO A 151 -6.40 7.76 11.94
N LYS A 152 -5.13 7.33 12.07
CA LYS A 152 -3.99 8.24 12.12
C LYS A 152 -3.28 8.22 10.78
N PHE A 153 -3.44 9.31 10.06
CA PHE A 153 -2.80 9.57 8.78
C PHE A 153 -1.64 10.53 9.02
N THR A 154 -0.42 10.09 8.68
CA THR A 154 0.73 10.99 8.66
C THR A 154 1.03 11.32 7.22
N SER A 155 0.68 12.53 6.80
CA SER A 155 1.04 13.05 5.49
C SER A 155 2.51 13.44 5.48
N ILE A 156 3.21 13.04 4.42
CA ILE A 156 4.47 13.64 4.04
C ILE A 156 4.22 14.20 2.65
N CYS A 157 4.15 15.54 2.52
CA CYS A 157 4.18 16.17 1.20
C CYS A 157 5.50 15.80 0.56
N VAL A 158 5.43 15.02 -0.50
CA VAL A 158 6.61 14.64 -1.25
C VAL A 158 6.66 15.51 -2.48
N ASP A 159 7.47 16.55 -2.40
CA ASP A 159 7.94 17.19 -3.61
C ASP A 159 8.86 16.18 -4.32
N LEU A 160 8.41 15.72 -5.49
CA LEU A 160 9.08 14.70 -6.28
C LEU A 160 9.97 15.31 -7.36
N LEU A 161 10.29 16.61 -7.27
CA LEU A 161 11.32 17.26 -8.09
C LEU A 161 12.66 16.52 -8.00
#